data_AF-A0A8H7AD94-F1
#
_entry.id   AF-A0A8H7AD94-F1
#
_cell.length_a   1.000
_cell.length_b   1.000
_cell.length_c   1.000
_cell.angle_alpha   90.00
_cell.angle_beta   90.00
_cell.angle_gamma   90.00
#
_symmetry.space_group_name_H-M   'P 1'
#
loop_
_entity.id
_entity.type
_entity.pdbx_description
1 polymer ?
#
loop_
_entity_poly.entity_id
_entity_poly.type
_entity_poly.pdbx_seq_one_letter_code
_entity_poly.pdbx_strand_id
1 'polypeptide(L)'
;MSNRPVAAATPLARSLIRASLRRSPKRSQYNQPAFRYSSTTVSAFHTNLQGPALPNIAPGKVTTPQTLTEKILQRYSVDLPKGKVVRSGDYVQIQPHRCLTHDNTWPVAMKFMSTGATKIKDPAQLVFALDHDVQNTSPSNLKKYDQIQEFAKKHGVNFFGAGHGIGHQIMASFSASNSYQGPLVC
;
A
#
# COMPACT_ATOMS: atom_id res chain seq x y z
N MET A 1 20.54 -41.37 70.79
CA MET A 1 19.10 -41.46 70.42
C MET A 1 18.91 -40.61 69.18
N SER A 2 19.26 -41.08 67.97
CA SER A 2 18.51 -42.04 67.13
C SER A 2 17.05 -41.64 66.93
N ASN A 3 16.75 -41.00 65.78
CA ASN A 3 16.00 -41.64 64.70
C ASN A 3 15.90 -40.71 63.47
N ARG A 4 16.55 -41.12 62.37
CA ARG A 4 16.09 -40.88 60.98
C ARG A 4 15.22 -42.10 60.57
N PRO A 5 14.69 -42.17 59.33
CA PRO A 5 13.65 -41.35 58.69
C PRO A 5 12.53 -42.26 58.13
N VAL A 6 11.44 -41.71 57.60
CA VAL A 6 10.67 -42.41 56.55
C VAL A 6 10.30 -41.43 55.44
N ALA A 7 10.80 -41.73 54.25
CA ALA A 7 10.51 -41.08 53.00
C ALA A 7 9.10 -41.43 52.51
N ALA A 8 8.38 -40.45 51.99
CA ALA A 8 7.27 -40.69 51.07
C ALA A 8 7.70 -40.18 49.69
N ALA A 9 8.21 -41.09 48.87
CA ALA A 9 8.38 -40.90 47.45
C ALA A 9 7.02 -41.08 46.76
N THR A 10 6.64 -40.16 45.88
CA THR A 10 5.62 -40.40 44.84
C THR A 10 5.90 -39.50 43.64
N PRO A 11 5.49 -39.92 42.42
CA PRO A 11 6.45 -40.10 41.33
C PRO A 11 6.50 -38.96 40.31
N LEU A 12 7.69 -38.79 39.73
CA LEU A 12 7.89 -38.28 38.37
C LEU A 12 7.41 -39.33 37.35
N ALA A 13 6.37 -39.00 36.60
CA ALA A 13 6.01 -39.50 35.25
C ALA A 13 4.52 -39.21 35.02
N ARG A 14 4.00 -38.83 33.86
CA ARG A 14 4.52 -38.73 32.50
C ARG A 14 3.60 -37.71 31.82
N SER A 15 4.17 -36.85 30.99
CA SER A 15 3.40 -36.07 30.02
C SER A 15 2.48 -36.99 29.21
N LEU A 16 1.17 -36.86 29.39
CA LEU A 16 0.19 -37.38 28.45
C LEU A 16 -0.06 -36.28 27.41
N ILE A 17 0.81 -36.25 26.41
CA ILE A 17 0.48 -35.65 25.12
C ILE A 17 -0.70 -36.46 24.59
N ARG A 18 -1.91 -35.93 24.79
CA ARG A 18 -3.09 -36.40 24.06
C ARG A 18 -2.88 -35.97 22.62
N ALA A 19 -2.34 -36.87 21.80
CA ALA A 19 -2.30 -36.70 20.35
C ALA A 19 -3.75 -36.64 19.86
N SER A 20 -4.33 -35.45 19.82
CA SER A 20 -5.52 -35.25 19.01
C SER A 20 -5.07 -35.45 17.57
N LEU A 21 -5.56 -36.51 16.93
CA LEU A 21 -5.53 -36.66 15.49
C LEU A 21 -6.21 -35.41 14.89
N ARG A 22 -5.41 -34.38 14.60
CA ARG A 22 -5.82 -33.32 13.70
C ARG A 22 -5.91 -33.98 12.33
N ARG A 23 -7.13 -34.34 11.92
CA ARG A 23 -7.44 -34.51 10.51
C ARG A 23 -7.03 -33.22 9.81
N SER A 24 -5.91 -33.25 9.11
CA SER A 24 -5.54 -32.19 8.19
C SER A 24 -6.71 -31.98 7.23
N PRO A 25 -7.28 -30.77 7.10
CA PRO A 25 -8.15 -30.50 5.98
C PRO A 25 -7.28 -30.68 4.73
N LYS A 26 -7.70 -31.57 3.83
CA LYS A 26 -7.07 -31.69 2.51
C LYS A 26 -7.12 -30.30 1.88
N ARG A 27 -5.95 -29.68 1.73
CA ARG A 27 -5.78 -28.47 0.94
C ARG A 27 -6.27 -28.79 -0.46
N SER A 28 -7.44 -28.28 -0.82
CA SER A 28 -7.88 -28.29 -2.22
C SER A 28 -6.83 -27.52 -3.00
N GLN A 29 -5.99 -28.22 -3.74
CA GLN A 29 -5.13 -27.63 -4.74
C GLN A 29 -6.05 -27.08 -5.83
N TYR A 30 -6.42 -25.81 -5.73
CA TYR A 30 -6.91 -25.09 -6.88
C TYR A 30 -5.77 -25.07 -7.90
N ASN A 31 -5.93 -25.88 -8.95
CA ASN A 31 -5.09 -25.81 -10.13
C ASN A 31 -5.18 -24.38 -10.68
N GLN A 32 -4.10 -23.62 -10.54
CA GLN A 32 -3.89 -22.42 -11.33
C GLN A 32 -3.72 -22.87 -12.78
N PRO A 33 -4.56 -22.43 -13.74
CA PRO A 33 -4.29 -22.69 -15.13
C PRO A 33 -3.00 -21.95 -15.50
N ALA A 34 -1.94 -22.71 -15.79
CA ALA A 34 -0.76 -22.16 -16.42
C ALA A 34 -1.19 -21.61 -17.78
N PHE A 35 -1.23 -20.28 -17.92
CA PHE A 35 -1.35 -19.62 -19.21
C PHE A 35 -0.09 -19.94 -20.01
N ARG A 36 -0.15 -21.03 -20.79
CA ARG A 36 0.82 -21.30 -21.85
C ARG A 36 0.58 -20.26 -22.92
N TYR A 37 1.53 -19.34 -23.09
CA TYR A 37 1.61 -18.54 -24.29
C TYR A 37 1.88 -19.51 -25.45
N SER A 38 0.82 -19.93 -26.16
CA SER A 38 1.02 -20.57 -27.47
C SER A 38 1.55 -19.49 -28.39
N SER A 39 2.84 -19.56 -28.70
CA SER A 39 3.42 -18.89 -29.84
C SER A 39 2.73 -19.45 -31.09
N THR A 40 1.61 -18.85 -31.48
CA THR A 40 1.07 -19.03 -32.82
C THR A 40 2.00 -18.28 -33.75
N THR A 41 2.93 -19.01 -34.35
CA THR A 41 3.62 -18.54 -35.55
C THR A 41 2.53 -18.29 -36.60
N VAL A 42 2.19 -17.02 -36.81
CA VAL A 42 1.36 -16.62 -37.95
C VAL A 42 2.19 -16.91 -39.19
N SER A 43 1.86 -17.99 -39.89
CA SER A 43 2.40 -18.27 -41.22
C SER A 43 1.91 -17.16 -42.14
N ALA A 44 2.79 -16.21 -42.47
CA ALA A 44 2.51 -15.18 -43.44
C ALA A 44 2.40 -15.84 -44.82
N PHE A 45 1.17 -15.91 -45.35
CA PHE A 45 0.96 -16.17 -46.77
C PHE A 45 1.59 -15.01 -47.56
N HIS A 46 2.72 -15.27 -48.22
CA HIS A 46 3.35 -14.32 -49.13
C HIS A 46 2.48 -14.15 -50.37
N THR A 47 1.72 -13.06 -50.45
CA THR A 47 1.23 -12.54 -51.72
C THR A 47 2.23 -11.50 -52.21
N ASN A 48 2.86 -11.79 -53.35
CA ASN A 48 3.81 -10.88 -53.98
C ASN A 48 3.02 -9.83 -54.78
N LEU A 49 2.64 -8.73 -54.11
CA LEU A 49 2.09 -7.54 -54.75
C LEU A 49 3.21 -6.49 -54.85
N GLN A 50 3.85 -6.43 -56.01
CA GLN A 50 4.83 -5.40 -56.35
C GLN A 50 4.08 -4.08 -56.64
N GLY A 51 3.72 -3.34 -55.59
CA GLY A 51 3.21 -1.97 -55.70
C GLY A 51 4.36 -0.95 -55.88
N PRO A 52 4.10 0.23 -56.48
CA PRO A 52 5.12 1.26 -56.68
C PRO A 52 5.65 1.76 -55.33
N ALA A 53 6.95 1.97 -55.24
CA ALA A 53 7.63 2.44 -54.04
C ALA A 53 7.04 3.78 -53.56
N LEU A 54 6.52 3.80 -52.34
CA LEU A 54 6.05 5.01 -51.67
C LEU A 54 7.22 5.99 -51.48
N PRO A 55 6.99 7.31 -51.60
CA PRO A 55 8.03 8.31 -51.39
C PRO A 55 8.62 8.19 -49.97
N ASN A 56 9.95 8.30 -49.90
CA ASN A 56 10.74 8.17 -48.68
C ASN A 56 10.46 9.37 -47.75
N ILE A 57 9.36 9.30 -46.99
CA ILE A 57 9.09 10.21 -45.88
C ILE A 57 10.07 9.81 -44.78
N ALA A 58 11.07 10.66 -44.52
CA ALA A 58 11.97 10.49 -43.39
C ALA A 58 11.13 10.20 -42.13
N PRO A 59 11.40 9.13 -41.37
CA PRO A 59 10.60 8.80 -40.20
C PRO A 59 10.78 9.93 -39.19
N GLY A 60 9.80 10.84 -39.14
CA GLY A 60 9.68 11.80 -38.06
C GLY A 60 9.72 11.03 -36.75
N LYS A 61 10.45 11.54 -35.76
CA LYS A 61 10.67 10.90 -34.45
C LYS A 61 9.33 10.41 -33.87
N VAL A 62 9.02 9.12 -34.04
CA VAL A 62 7.77 8.53 -33.57
C VAL A 62 7.89 8.41 -32.06
N THR A 63 7.33 9.38 -31.34
CA THR A 63 7.27 9.31 -29.88
C THR A 63 6.07 8.44 -29.49
N THR A 64 6.32 7.29 -28.87
CA THR A 64 5.26 6.48 -28.27
C THR A 64 4.43 7.34 -27.31
N PRO A 65 3.09 7.37 -27.40
CA PRO A 65 2.27 8.13 -26.47
C PRO A 65 2.53 7.72 -25.01
N GLN A 66 2.38 8.64 -24.06
CA GLN A 66 2.42 8.28 -22.64
C GLN A 66 1.13 7.59 -22.21
N THR A 67 1.26 6.61 -21.31
CA THR A 67 0.12 6.03 -20.59
C THR A 67 -0.50 7.09 -19.66
N LEU A 68 -1.73 6.83 -19.19
CA LEU A 68 -2.35 7.71 -18.19
C LEU A 68 -1.52 7.79 -16.89
N THR A 69 -0.98 6.66 -16.43
CA THR A 69 -0.13 6.59 -15.24
C THR A 69 1.14 7.44 -15.41
N GLU A 70 1.82 7.34 -16.54
CA GLU A 70 3.00 8.17 -16.84
C GLU A 70 2.66 9.67 -16.84
N LYS A 71 1.50 10.04 -17.41
CA LYS A 71 1.03 11.44 -17.40
C LYS A 71 0.72 11.93 -15.99
N ILE A 72 0.07 11.12 -15.16
CA ILE A 72 -0.24 11.47 -13.76
C ILE A 72 1.07 11.61 -12.98
N LEU A 73 1.97 10.63 -13.04
CA LEU A 73 3.25 10.69 -12.34
C LEU A 73 4.09 11.90 -12.79
N GLN A 74 4.16 12.16 -14.09
CA GLN A 74 4.87 13.34 -14.61
C GLN A 74 4.30 14.65 -14.05
N ARG A 75 2.96 14.77 -13.93
CA ARG A 75 2.31 15.97 -13.39
C ARG A 75 2.70 16.24 -11.94
N TYR A 76 2.80 15.19 -11.12
CA TYR A 76 3.14 15.32 -9.70
C TYR A 76 4.64 15.18 -9.42
N SER A 77 5.46 15.05 -10.46
CA SER A 77 6.91 14.99 -10.30
C SER A 77 7.47 16.38 -10.00
N VAL A 78 8.43 16.44 -9.09
CA VAL A 78 9.18 17.65 -8.74
C VAL A 78 10.59 17.56 -9.31
N ASP A 79 11.19 18.72 -9.61
CA ASP A 79 12.58 18.84 -10.07
C ASP A 79 12.92 18.03 -11.35
N LEU A 80 11.94 17.84 -12.24
CA LEU A 80 12.17 17.21 -13.54
C LEU A 80 13.00 18.12 -14.48
N PRO A 81 14.01 17.59 -15.19
CA PRO A 81 14.72 18.34 -16.22
C PRO A 81 13.77 18.85 -17.32
N LYS A 82 14.04 20.06 -17.83
CA LYS A 82 13.22 20.66 -18.89
C LYS A 82 13.17 19.72 -20.11
N GLY A 83 11.96 19.37 -20.53
CA GLY A 83 11.73 18.48 -21.68
C GLY A 83 11.84 16.98 -21.36
N LYS A 84 12.10 16.57 -20.11
CA LYS A 84 12.04 15.16 -19.71
C LYS A 84 10.59 14.67 -19.77
N VAL A 85 10.40 13.59 -20.50
CA VAL A 85 9.16 12.81 -20.53
C VAL A 85 9.33 11.61 -19.61
N VAL A 86 8.44 11.48 -18.62
CA VAL A 86 8.44 10.35 -17.67
C VAL A 86 7.94 9.10 -18.36
N ARG A 87 8.67 8.01 -18.17
CA ARG A 87 8.40 6.69 -18.72
C ARG A 87 8.53 5.62 -17.64
N SER A 88 7.86 4.49 -17.85
CA SER A 88 8.09 3.30 -17.04
C SER A 88 9.58 2.99 -16.93
N GLY A 89 10.05 2.74 -15.71
CA GLY A 89 11.46 2.51 -15.39
C GLY A 89 12.23 3.76 -14.96
N ASP A 90 11.68 4.97 -15.15
CA ASP A 90 12.27 6.19 -14.61
C ASP A 90 12.17 6.23 -13.08
N TYR A 91 13.22 6.72 -12.43
CA TYR A 91 13.16 7.15 -11.03
C TYR A 91 12.81 8.63 -10.97
N VAL A 92 11.75 8.97 -10.25
CA VAL A 92 11.25 10.35 -10.14
C VAL A 92 10.94 10.70 -8.69
N GLN A 93 11.14 11.96 -8.32
CA GLN A 93 10.65 12.50 -7.06
C GLN A 93 9.24 13.05 -7.29
N ILE A 94 8.32 12.75 -6.38
CA ILE A 94 6.92 13.16 -6.50
C ILE A 94 6.46 13.91 -5.25
N GLN A 95 5.51 14.82 -5.45
CA GLN A 95 4.71 15.41 -4.39
C GLN A 95 3.24 14.99 -4.61
N PRO A 96 2.72 13.99 -3.87
CA PRO A 96 1.34 13.53 -4.03
C PRO A 96 0.31 14.65 -3.78
N HIS A 97 -0.90 14.47 -4.28
CA HIS A 97 -2.02 15.36 -3.97
C HIS A 97 -2.54 15.15 -2.55
N ARG A 98 -2.66 13.90 -2.11
CA ARG A 98 -3.10 13.52 -0.76
C ARG A 98 -2.30 12.34 -0.24
N CYS A 99 -2.13 12.27 1.08
CA CYS A 99 -1.58 11.13 1.79
C CYS A 99 -2.51 10.71 2.93
N LEU A 100 -3.00 9.47 2.89
CA LEU A 100 -3.79 8.86 3.95
C LEU A 100 -2.87 8.17 4.96
N THR A 101 -3.15 8.33 6.23
CA THR A 101 -2.77 7.31 7.21
C THR A 101 -3.97 6.98 8.09
N HIS A 102 -3.85 5.89 8.83
CA HIS A 102 -4.95 5.31 9.60
C HIS A 102 -4.53 5.08 11.05
N ASP A 103 -5.02 4.05 11.74
CA ASP A 103 -4.65 3.69 13.11
C ASP A 103 -3.13 3.65 13.40
N ASN A 104 -2.30 3.48 12.36
CA ASN A 104 -0.83 3.57 12.41
C ASN A 104 -0.27 5.00 12.47
N THR A 105 -1.13 6.03 12.51
CA THR A 105 -0.72 7.43 12.55
C THR A 105 0.18 7.72 13.74
N TRP A 106 -0.05 7.10 14.91
CA TRP A 106 0.74 7.40 16.09
C TRP A 106 2.22 6.98 15.97
N PRO A 107 2.55 5.74 15.55
CA PRO A 107 3.92 5.38 15.15
C PRO A 107 4.56 6.34 14.13
N VAL A 108 3.80 6.77 13.12
CA VAL A 108 4.28 7.72 12.11
C VAL A 108 4.59 9.08 12.73
N ALA A 109 3.71 9.59 13.60
CA ALA A 109 3.90 10.84 14.32
C ALA A 109 5.12 10.80 15.24
N MET A 110 5.33 9.68 15.95
CA MET A 110 6.54 9.49 16.77
C MET A 110 7.81 9.54 15.91
N LYS A 111 7.79 8.90 14.73
CA LYS A 111 8.93 8.96 13.81
C LYS A 111 9.16 10.39 13.30
N PHE A 112 8.10 11.09 12.92
CA PHE A 112 8.16 12.50 12.49
C PHE A 112 8.78 13.39 13.59
N MET A 113 8.36 13.25 14.84
CA MET A 113 8.94 14.02 15.95
C MET A 113 10.41 13.67 16.20
N SER A 114 10.79 12.40 16.02
CA SER A 114 12.19 11.94 16.19
C SER A 114 13.17 12.53 15.18
N THR A 115 12.71 13.03 14.02
CA THR A 115 13.59 13.70 13.06
C THR A 115 13.92 15.14 13.46
N GLY A 116 13.33 15.65 14.55
CA GLY A 116 13.41 17.05 14.96
C GLY A 116 12.42 17.96 14.23
N ALA A 117 11.56 17.41 13.37
CA ALA A 117 10.54 18.20 12.68
C ALA A 117 9.47 18.71 13.65
N THR A 118 9.20 20.02 13.58
CA THR A 118 8.22 20.69 14.47
C THR A 118 6.94 21.10 13.74
N LYS A 119 6.94 21.08 12.40
CA LYS A 119 5.82 21.53 11.56
C LYS A 119 5.65 20.63 10.34
N ILE A 120 4.39 20.29 10.04
CA ILE A 120 4.02 19.63 8.79
C ILE A 120 3.99 20.67 7.66
N LYS A 121 4.67 20.38 6.55
CA LYS A 121 4.82 21.31 5.42
C LYS A 121 3.48 21.73 4.83
N ASP A 122 2.61 20.75 4.54
CA ASP A 122 1.27 20.96 4.00
C ASP A 122 0.27 20.06 4.75
N PRO A 123 -0.42 20.59 5.78
CA PRO A 123 -1.42 19.83 6.53
C PRO A 123 -2.64 19.44 5.70
N ALA A 124 -2.99 20.23 4.66
CA ALA A 124 -4.13 19.93 3.82
C ALA A 124 -3.88 18.67 2.97
N GLN A 125 -2.64 18.38 2.61
CA GLN A 125 -2.24 17.14 1.92
C GLN A 125 -2.59 15.89 2.73
N LEU A 126 -2.60 15.97 4.06
CA LEU A 126 -2.76 14.81 4.93
C LEU A 126 -4.23 14.55 5.31
N VAL A 127 -4.56 13.26 5.42
CA VAL A 127 -5.84 12.76 5.94
C VAL A 127 -5.55 11.66 6.96
N PHE A 128 -6.07 11.80 8.18
CA PHE A 128 -5.97 10.78 9.22
C PHE A 128 -7.36 10.18 9.46
N ALA A 129 -7.50 8.86 9.35
CA ALA A 129 -8.79 8.18 9.56
C ALA A 129 -8.65 6.95 10.47
N LEU A 130 -9.42 6.87 11.55
CA LEU A 130 -9.42 5.70 12.43
C LEU A 130 -10.50 4.71 11.96
N ASP A 131 -10.08 3.54 11.45
CA ASP A 131 -10.97 2.61 10.74
C ASP A 131 -10.69 1.12 10.95
N HIS A 132 -9.50 0.72 11.43
CA HIS A 132 -9.15 -0.71 11.52
C HIS A 132 -9.49 -1.33 12.88
N ASP A 133 -9.19 -0.64 13.98
CA ASP A 133 -9.27 -1.18 15.35
C ASP A 133 -10.35 -0.47 16.19
N VAL A 134 -11.39 0.03 15.53
CA VAL A 134 -12.42 0.91 16.13
C VAL A 134 -13.27 0.22 17.21
N GLN A 135 -13.31 -1.12 17.23
CA GLN A 135 -14.02 -1.91 18.24
C GLN A 135 -13.19 -2.13 19.51
N ASN A 136 -11.88 -1.90 19.45
CA ASN A 136 -10.98 -2.08 20.59
C ASN A 136 -11.08 -0.87 21.52
N THR A 137 -11.84 -1.03 22.59
CA THR A 137 -12.04 0.03 23.61
C THR A 137 -11.08 -0.10 24.78
N SER A 138 -9.98 -0.84 24.63
CA SER A 138 -8.96 -0.92 25.69
C SER A 138 -8.38 0.47 26.00
N PRO A 139 -8.02 0.76 27.26
CA PRO A 139 -7.47 2.07 27.64
C PRO A 139 -6.22 2.46 26.83
N SER A 140 -5.40 1.49 26.42
CA SER A 140 -4.23 1.72 25.58
C SER A 140 -4.60 2.16 24.16
N ASN A 141 -5.63 1.56 23.56
CA ASN A 141 -6.09 1.95 22.23
C ASN A 141 -6.75 3.32 22.24
N LEU A 142 -7.59 3.60 23.25
CA LEU A 142 -8.21 4.92 23.41
C LEU A 142 -7.16 6.01 23.59
N LYS A 143 -6.15 5.77 24.42
CA LYS A 143 -5.02 6.70 24.59
C LYS A 143 -4.28 6.95 23.26
N LYS A 144 -4.05 5.91 22.46
CA LYS A 144 -3.45 6.04 21.12
C LYS A 144 -4.32 6.92 20.22
N TYR A 145 -5.64 6.75 20.23
CA TYR A 145 -6.57 7.55 19.42
C TYR A 145 -6.61 9.01 19.86
N ASP A 146 -6.62 9.28 21.17
CA ASP A 146 -6.54 10.64 21.72
C ASP A 146 -5.25 11.32 21.26
N GLN A 147 -4.11 10.62 21.34
CA GLN A 147 -2.82 11.12 20.88
C GLN A 147 -2.81 11.46 19.37
N ILE A 148 -3.46 10.64 18.53
CA ILE A 148 -3.60 10.93 17.10
C ILE A 148 -4.45 12.18 16.88
N GLN A 149 -5.57 12.30 17.59
CA GLN A 149 -6.46 13.45 17.46
C GLN A 149 -5.78 14.76 17.91
N GLU A 150 -5.05 14.72 19.03
CA GLU A 150 -4.26 15.85 19.51
C GLU A 150 -3.18 16.25 18.50
N PHE A 151 -2.47 15.27 17.93
CA PHE A 151 -1.47 15.52 16.90
C PHE A 151 -2.07 16.14 15.64
N ALA A 152 -3.21 15.65 15.17
CA ALA A 152 -3.96 16.24 14.06
C ALA A 152 -4.36 17.70 14.35
N LYS A 153 -4.96 17.96 15.51
CA LYS A 153 -5.37 19.30 15.94
C LYS A 153 -4.17 20.24 16.00
N LYS A 154 -3.07 19.81 16.61
CA LYS A 154 -1.83 20.60 16.73
C LYS A 154 -1.27 21.04 15.38
N HIS A 155 -1.34 20.16 14.38
CA HIS A 155 -0.78 20.43 13.05
C HIS A 155 -1.80 20.89 12.01
N GLY A 156 -3.09 20.99 12.36
CA GLY A 156 -4.16 21.41 11.45
C GLY A 156 -4.45 20.37 10.35
N VAL A 157 -4.33 19.08 10.66
CA VAL A 157 -4.58 17.99 9.70
C VAL A 157 -6.05 17.56 9.74
N ASN A 158 -6.62 17.21 8.59
CA ASN A 158 -7.96 16.65 8.51
C ASN A 158 -8.04 15.29 9.22
N PHE A 159 -8.89 15.21 10.24
CA PHE A 159 -9.02 14.02 11.09
C PHE A 159 -10.45 13.49 11.12
N PHE A 160 -10.56 12.18 10.89
CA PHE A 160 -11.80 11.42 10.93
C PHE A 160 -11.67 10.36 12.03
N GLY A 161 -12.38 10.57 13.14
CA GLY A 161 -12.29 9.70 14.32
C GLY A 161 -12.94 8.32 14.13
N ALA A 162 -12.81 7.47 15.14
CA ALA A 162 -13.38 6.13 15.11
C ALA A 162 -14.90 6.18 14.83
N GLY A 163 -15.36 5.30 13.94
CA GLY A 163 -16.76 5.23 13.53
C GLY A 163 -17.18 6.18 12.39
N HIS A 164 -16.28 7.03 11.87
CA HIS A 164 -16.59 7.88 10.71
C HIS A 164 -16.75 7.08 9.40
N GLY A 165 -16.00 5.98 9.25
CA GLY A 165 -16.05 5.12 8.07
C GLY A 165 -14.70 4.53 7.72
N ILE A 166 -14.67 3.75 6.63
CA ILE A 166 -13.45 3.12 6.11
C ILE A 166 -12.55 4.20 5.49
N GLY A 167 -11.26 4.19 5.79
CA GLY A 167 -10.31 5.22 5.41
C GLY A 167 -10.22 5.45 3.90
N HIS A 168 -10.29 4.38 3.09
CA HIS A 168 -10.32 4.50 1.63
C HIS A 168 -11.60 5.17 1.09
N GLN A 169 -12.75 4.94 1.73
CA GLN A 169 -14.00 5.61 1.35
C GLN A 169 -13.94 7.09 1.70
N ILE A 170 -13.42 7.41 2.89
CA ILE A 170 -13.17 8.78 3.31
C ILE A 170 -12.23 9.46 2.31
N MET A 171 -11.11 8.82 1.94
CA MET A 171 -10.14 9.38 1.01
C MET A 171 -10.74 9.62 -0.39
N ALA A 172 -11.55 8.68 -0.90
CA ALA A 172 -12.24 8.82 -2.18
C ALA A 172 -13.21 10.01 -2.16
N SER A 173 -14.01 10.16 -1.10
CA SER A 173 -14.96 11.27 -0.94
C SER A 173 -14.26 12.61 -0.69
N PHE A 174 -13.17 12.61 0.09
CA PHE A 174 -12.40 13.81 0.42
C PHE A 174 -11.62 14.35 -0.78
N SER A 175 -11.04 13.45 -1.58
CA SER A 175 -10.24 13.79 -2.78
C SER A 175 -11.08 14.08 -4.01
N ALA A 176 -12.40 13.88 -3.95
CA ALA A 176 -13.30 14.14 -5.07
C ALA A 176 -13.48 15.64 -5.39
N SER A 177 -12.94 16.53 -4.56
CA SER A 177 -12.99 17.97 -4.82
C SER A 177 -11.85 18.41 -5.75
N ASN A 178 -12.23 18.78 -6.98
CA ASN A 178 -11.52 19.72 -7.85
C ASN A 178 -10.39 19.22 -8.79
N SER A 179 -10.44 17.99 -9.33
CA SER A 179 -9.47 17.59 -10.37
C SER A 179 -10.03 16.61 -11.41
N TYR A 180 -10.55 17.12 -12.53
CA TYR A 180 -10.83 16.35 -13.76
C TYR A 180 -9.58 15.65 -14.36
N GLN A 181 -8.40 15.86 -13.77
CA GLN A 181 -7.12 15.41 -14.29
C GLN A 181 -6.53 14.20 -13.55
N GLY A 182 -7.19 13.66 -12.51
CA GLY A 182 -6.74 12.48 -11.75
C GLY A 182 -5.77 12.82 -10.61
N PRO A 183 -6.18 12.68 -9.33
CA PRO A 183 -5.30 12.93 -8.20
C PRO A 183 -4.27 11.80 -8.04
N LEU A 184 -3.04 12.14 -7.64
CA LEU A 184 -2.07 11.16 -7.13
C LEU A 184 -2.25 11.06 -5.62
N VAL A 185 -2.74 9.92 -5.13
CA VAL A 185 -2.98 9.68 -3.71
C VAL A 185 -2.01 8.61 -3.19
N CYS A 186 -1.54 8.79 -1.96
CA CYS A 186 -0.69 7.85 -1.24
C CYS A 186 -1.36 7.39 0.06
#